data_AF-A0A6H9RXK4-F1
#
_entry.id   AF-A0A6H9RXK4-F1
#
_cell.length_a   1.000
_cell.length_b   1.000
_cell.length_c   1.000
_cell.angle_alpha   90.00
_cell.angle_beta   90.00
_cell.angle_gamma   90.00
#
_symmetry.space_group_name_H-M   'P 1'
#
loop_
_entity.id
_entity.type
_entity.pdbx_description
1 polymer ?
#
loop_
_entity_poly.entity_id
_entity_poly.type
_entity_poly.pdbx_seq_one_letter_code
_entity_poly.pdbx_strand_id
1 'polypeptide(L)'
;SGQRLHPERLGLQFKMVETATVELTWLKEMLAQRSGEPAPASGWVRYQSLGQPKEPGAPEWEEINVYSVIATRQGVIGSQVGTDIESYADLYAQWLTCRRFSPLRKQVLSRQIARWAYRPMIIPIIIDEQDNPYALGVTLQSIAAQAYACESVLLLSNGRQAVDNHVLRLGLQADWAQQLNGL
;
A
#
# COMPACT_ATOMS: atom_id res chain seq x y z
N SER A 1 -11.85 -2.20 20.94
CA SER A 1 -11.05 -1.13 21.58
C SER A 1 -11.46 0.20 20.95
N GLY A 2 -12.11 1.08 21.73
CA GLY A 2 -12.63 2.36 21.24
C GLY A 2 -11.50 3.35 20.94
N GLN A 3 -11.38 3.77 19.69
CA GLN A 3 -10.40 4.76 19.26
C GLN A 3 -11.01 6.17 19.42
N ARG A 4 -10.25 7.09 20.03
CA ARG A 4 -10.68 8.46 20.31
C ARG A 4 -10.77 9.24 18.99
N LEU A 5 -11.98 9.63 18.59
CA LEU A 5 -12.22 10.64 17.57
C LEU A 5 -11.72 11.99 18.14
N HIS A 6 -10.77 12.64 17.47
CA HIS A 6 -10.36 13.99 17.81
C HIS A 6 -11.08 14.98 16.88
N PRO A 7 -12.17 15.61 17.31
CA PRO A 7 -12.95 16.58 16.51
C PRO A 7 -12.17 17.86 16.13
N GLU A 8 -10.91 18.00 16.55
CA GLU A 8 -10.10 19.21 16.41
C GLU A 8 -8.98 19.08 15.36
N ARG A 9 -9.15 18.22 14.36
CA ARG A 9 -8.17 18.13 13.26
C ARG A 9 -8.15 19.43 12.45
N LEU A 10 -7.07 20.18 12.60
CA LEU A 10 -6.82 21.46 11.93
C LEU A 10 -6.97 21.39 10.39
N GLY A 11 -6.60 20.26 9.78
CA GLY A 11 -6.70 20.06 8.33
C GLY A 11 -8.13 19.96 7.76
N LEU A 12 -9.14 19.77 8.61
CA LEU A 12 -10.56 19.70 8.22
C LEU A 12 -11.33 20.99 8.57
N GLN A 13 -10.67 21.96 9.21
CA GLN A 13 -11.29 23.23 9.52
C GLN A 13 -11.34 24.11 8.27
N PHE A 14 -12.55 24.46 7.84
CA PHE A 14 -12.80 25.28 6.64
C PHE A 14 -11.91 26.54 6.58
N LYS A 15 -11.77 27.22 7.72
CA LYS A 15 -10.92 28.42 7.86
C LYS A 15 -9.43 28.15 7.59
N MET A 16 -8.92 26.99 7.97
CA MET A 16 -7.52 26.61 7.73
C MET A 16 -7.27 26.30 6.24
N VAL A 17 -8.23 25.66 5.58
CA VAL A 17 -8.16 25.34 4.13
C VAL A 17 -8.21 26.61 3.28
N GLU A 18 -9.09 27.56 3.62
CA GLU A 18 -9.13 28.87 2.93
C GLU A 18 -7.83 29.66 3.10
N THR A 19 -7.32 29.74 4.34
CA THR A 19 -6.07 30.46 4.64
C THR A 19 -4.89 29.86 3.87
N ALA A 20 -4.78 28.53 3.81
CA ALA A 20 -3.73 27.85 3.05
C ALA A 20 -3.80 28.14 1.53
N THR A 21 -5.01 28.29 0.98
CA THR A 21 -5.20 28.63 -0.43
C THR A 21 -4.73 30.05 -0.74
N VAL A 22 -5.01 31.00 0.16
CA VAL A 22 -4.55 32.38 0.06
C VAL A 22 -3.03 32.45 0.15
N GLU A 23 -2.42 31.81 1.15
CA GLU A 23 -0.96 31.78 1.32
C GLU A 23 -0.25 31.17 0.12
N LEU A 24 -0.78 30.08 -0.43
CA LEU A 24 -0.22 29.44 -1.63
C LEU A 24 -0.29 30.38 -2.84
N THR A 25 -1.33 31.20 -2.94
CA THR A 25 -1.48 32.18 -4.03
C THR A 25 -0.44 33.28 -3.91
N TRP A 26 -0.25 33.82 -2.70
CA TRP A 26 0.80 34.80 -2.42
C TRP A 26 2.20 34.27 -2.71
N LEU A 27 2.49 33.02 -2.35
CA LEU A 27 3.77 32.38 -2.66
C LEU A 27 3.98 32.23 -4.17
N LYS A 28 2.94 31.88 -4.94
CA LYS A 28 3.02 31.81 -6.40
C LYS A 28 3.30 33.18 -7.02
N GLU A 29 2.64 34.22 -6.54
CA GLU A 29 2.85 35.59 -7.02
C GLU A 29 4.26 36.08 -6.70
N MET A 30 4.76 35.85 -5.48
CA MET A 30 6.14 36.18 -5.10
C MET A 30 7.17 35.43 -5.96
N LEU A 31 6.94 34.14 -6.22
CA LEU A 31 7.83 33.36 -7.09
C LEU A 31 7.80 33.81 -8.55
N ALA A 32 6.64 34.26 -9.05
CA ALA A 32 6.49 34.77 -10.41
C ALA A 32 7.19 36.12 -10.62
N GLN A 33 7.27 36.94 -9.58
CA GLN A 33 7.98 38.22 -9.63
C GLN A 33 9.50 38.09 -9.43
N ARG A 34 10.03 36.88 -9.17
CA ARG A 34 11.47 36.71 -9.00
C ARG A 34 12.19 37.03 -10.32
N SER A 35 13.19 37.91 -10.24
CA SER A 35 14.16 38.13 -11.30
C SER A 35 15.43 37.31 -10.99
N GLY A 36 15.58 36.17 -11.66
CA GLY A 36 16.75 35.30 -11.53
C GLY A 36 16.88 34.39 -12.74
N GLU A 37 18.03 33.71 -12.89
CA GLU A 37 18.23 32.79 -14.01
C GLU A 37 17.13 31.70 -14.05
N PRO A 38 16.62 31.39 -15.25
CA PRO A 38 15.64 30.33 -15.41
C PRO A 38 16.25 28.97 -15.05
N ALA A 39 15.40 28.05 -14.60
CA ALA A 39 15.80 26.67 -14.43
C ALA A 39 16.31 26.07 -15.75
N PRO A 40 17.23 25.09 -15.72
CA PRO A 40 17.80 24.47 -16.93
C PRO A 40 16.73 23.78 -17.79
N ALA A 41 15.64 23.30 -17.18
CA ALA A 41 14.50 22.71 -17.85
C ALA A 41 13.24 22.78 -16.96
N SER A 42 12.06 22.58 -17.57
CA SER A 42 10.79 22.48 -16.83
C SER A 42 10.85 21.36 -15.78
N GLY A 43 10.41 21.66 -14.55
CA GLY A 43 10.45 20.71 -13.43
C GLY A 43 11.77 20.67 -12.65
N TRP A 44 12.79 21.40 -13.09
CA TRP A 44 14.06 21.53 -12.37
C TRP A 44 14.11 22.82 -11.56
N VAL A 45 14.78 22.79 -10.41
CA VAL A 45 15.01 23.95 -9.57
C VAL A 45 16.47 23.97 -9.15
N ARG A 46 17.07 25.16 -9.12
CA ARG A 46 18.39 25.40 -8.54
C ARG A 46 18.26 25.77 -7.07
N TYR A 47 19.11 25.22 -6.22
CA TYR A 47 19.15 25.54 -4.79
C TYR A 47 20.59 25.60 -4.27
N GLN A 48 20.75 26.22 -3.10
CA GLN A 48 22.00 26.24 -2.35
C GLN A 48 21.69 25.98 -0.88
N SER A 49 22.42 25.06 -0.26
CA SER A 49 22.35 24.81 1.18
C SER A 49 23.02 25.95 1.94
N LEU A 50 22.27 26.65 2.81
CA LEU A 50 22.79 27.80 3.57
C LEU A 50 23.65 27.41 4.78
N GLY A 51 23.68 26.12 5.15
CA GLY A 51 24.32 25.64 6.38
C GLY A 51 25.50 24.69 6.18
N GLN A 52 25.90 24.42 4.93
CA GLN A 52 27.00 23.50 4.64
C GLN A 52 28.13 24.23 3.91
N PRO A 53 29.36 24.22 4.44
CA PRO A 53 30.51 24.77 3.73
C PRO A 53 30.72 23.97 2.46
N LYS A 54 30.79 24.66 1.32
CA LYS A 54 31.05 24.03 0.03
C LYS A 54 32.47 23.51 -0.05
N GLU A 55 32.62 22.35 -0.68
CA GLU A 55 33.93 21.85 -1.07
C GLU A 55 34.56 22.77 -2.12
N PRO A 56 35.88 22.98 -2.10
CA PRO A 56 36.58 23.78 -3.10
C PRO A 56 36.35 23.21 -4.50
N GLY A 57 35.77 24.02 -5.40
CA GLY A 57 35.45 23.62 -6.78
C GLY A 57 34.03 23.08 -6.99
N ALA A 58 33.21 23.00 -5.95
CA ALA A 58 31.80 22.65 -6.09
C ALA A 58 31.00 23.74 -6.85
N PRO A 59 30.01 23.36 -7.68
CA PRO A 59 29.19 24.32 -8.40
C PRO A 59 28.48 25.31 -7.48
N GLU A 60 28.27 26.54 -7.95
CA GLU A 60 27.59 27.59 -7.19
C GLU A 60 26.11 27.24 -6.90
N TRP A 61 25.48 26.45 -7.76
CA TRP A 61 24.09 26.01 -7.62
C TRP A 61 23.97 24.51 -7.83
N GLU A 62 23.22 23.85 -6.97
CA GLU A 62 22.82 22.45 -7.16
C GLU A 62 21.46 22.40 -7.87
N GLU A 63 21.23 21.36 -8.67
CA GLU A 63 20.01 21.20 -9.48
C GLU A 63 19.22 19.98 -9.01
N ILE A 64 17.91 20.16 -8.77
CA ILE A 64 17.01 19.08 -8.39
C ILE A 64 15.80 19.01 -9.32
N ASN A 65 15.44 17.80 -9.75
CA ASN A 65 14.21 17.55 -10.47
C ASN A 65 13.05 17.39 -9.47
N VAL A 66 12.28 18.46 -9.30
CA VAL A 66 11.17 18.51 -8.36
C VAL A 66 10.05 17.57 -8.79
N TYR A 67 9.83 17.37 -10.09
CA TYR A 67 8.81 16.44 -10.56
C TYR A 67 9.14 14.98 -10.21
N SER A 68 10.39 14.54 -10.34
CA SER A 68 10.75 13.18 -9.93
C SER A 68 10.62 13.01 -8.41
N VAL A 69 11.05 14.00 -7.63
CA VAL A 69 10.94 13.97 -6.16
C VAL A 69 9.47 13.94 -5.72
N ILE A 70 8.61 14.74 -6.36
CA ILE A 70 7.16 14.75 -6.10
C ILE A 70 6.52 13.43 -6.56
N ALA A 71 6.87 12.89 -7.72
CA ALA A 71 6.33 11.62 -8.20
C ALA A 71 6.69 10.46 -7.26
N THR A 72 7.93 10.41 -6.76
CA THR A 72 8.34 9.45 -5.74
C THR A 72 7.57 9.66 -4.44
N ARG A 73 7.43 10.89 -3.97
CA ARG A 73 6.61 11.20 -2.78
C ARG A 73 5.14 10.86 -2.98
N GLN A 74 4.56 11.08 -4.16
CA GLN A 74 3.18 10.72 -4.48
C GLN A 74 2.99 9.21 -4.55
N GLY A 75 3.97 8.46 -5.02
CA GLY A 75 3.97 7.00 -4.92
C GLY A 75 3.95 6.51 -3.47
N VAL A 76 4.73 7.16 -2.60
CA VAL A 76 4.76 6.88 -1.16
C VAL A 76 3.45 7.31 -0.49
N ILE A 77 2.95 8.51 -0.75
CA ILE A 77 1.70 9.07 -0.19
C ILE A 77 0.49 8.24 -0.66
N GLY A 78 0.43 7.85 -1.93
CA GLY A 78 -0.63 6.99 -2.46
C GLY A 78 -0.63 5.57 -1.90
N SER A 79 0.44 5.18 -1.20
CA SER A 79 0.54 3.91 -0.46
C SER A 79 0.33 4.07 1.05
N GLN A 80 0.20 5.31 1.55
CA GLN A 80 -0.14 5.56 2.95
C GLN A 80 -1.59 5.16 3.18
N VAL A 81 -1.80 4.35 4.20
CA VAL A 81 -3.12 3.91 4.65
C VAL A 81 -3.33 4.55 6.02
N GLY A 82 -4.49 5.17 6.20
CA GLY A 82 -4.93 5.61 7.50
C GLY A 82 -4.55 7.04 7.93
N THR A 83 -4.23 7.89 6.96
CA THR A 83 -4.06 9.33 7.21
C THR A 83 -5.39 10.01 7.52
N ASP A 84 -6.49 9.59 6.87
CA ASP A 84 -7.83 10.16 6.97
C ASP A 84 -8.91 9.09 7.17
N ILE A 85 -8.92 8.44 8.33
CA ILE A 85 -9.86 7.36 8.66
C ILE A 85 -10.51 7.57 10.01
N GLU A 86 -11.81 7.33 10.06
CA GLU A 86 -12.62 7.47 11.27
C GLU A 86 -13.04 6.11 11.85
N SER A 87 -12.87 5.03 11.07
CA SER A 87 -13.17 3.67 11.50
C SER A 87 -12.19 2.63 10.92
N TYR A 88 -12.20 1.44 11.52
CA TYR A 88 -11.48 0.28 10.98
C TYR A 88 -11.98 -0.12 9.59
N ALA A 89 -13.28 0.04 9.31
CA ALA A 89 -13.84 -0.25 8.00
C ALA A 89 -13.26 0.68 6.92
N ASP A 90 -13.09 1.96 7.23
CA ASP A 90 -12.47 2.94 6.33
C ASP A 90 -10.98 2.64 6.11
N LEU A 91 -10.27 2.28 7.18
CA LEU A 91 -8.88 1.80 7.09
C LEU A 91 -8.76 0.60 6.18
N TYR A 92 -9.64 -0.39 6.35
CA TYR A 92 -9.63 -1.61 5.56
C TYR A 92 -9.98 -1.32 4.09
N ALA A 93 -10.96 -0.45 3.82
CA ALA A 93 -11.33 -0.03 2.48
C ALA A 93 -10.21 0.76 1.77
N GLN A 94 -9.55 1.69 2.46
CA GLN A 94 -8.39 2.42 1.95
C GLN A 94 -7.23 1.46 1.66
N TRP A 95 -6.96 0.54 2.59
CA TRP A 95 -5.93 -0.48 2.43
C TRP A 95 -6.17 -1.35 1.20
N LEU A 96 -7.40 -1.83 0.99
CA LEU A 96 -7.79 -2.60 -0.19
C LEU A 96 -7.63 -1.78 -1.48
N THR A 97 -8.02 -0.51 -1.46
CA THR A 97 -7.96 0.37 -2.63
C THR A 97 -6.52 0.58 -3.10
N CYS A 98 -5.60 0.86 -2.19
CA CYS A 98 -4.19 1.10 -2.51
C CYS A 98 -3.43 -0.18 -2.90
N ARG A 99 -3.94 -1.36 -2.53
CA ARG A 99 -3.31 -2.66 -2.83
C ARG A 99 -4.00 -3.45 -3.94
N ARG A 100 -5.00 -2.87 -4.62
CA ARG A 100 -5.66 -3.51 -5.75
C ARG A 100 -4.93 -3.19 -7.06
N PHE A 101 -4.35 -4.21 -7.68
CA PHE A 101 -3.75 -4.05 -9.00
C PHE A 101 -4.81 -3.74 -10.07
N SER A 102 -4.55 -2.73 -10.90
CA SER A 102 -5.31 -2.51 -12.13
C SER A 102 -5.13 -3.71 -13.09
N PRO A 103 -6.05 -3.93 -14.05
CA PRO A 103 -5.94 -5.03 -15.00
C PRO A 103 -4.58 -5.06 -15.73
N LEU A 104 -4.09 -3.90 -16.16
CA LEU A 104 -2.78 -3.77 -16.81
C LEU A 104 -1.63 -4.14 -15.85
N ARG A 105 -1.69 -3.68 -14.59
CA ARG A 105 -0.67 -4.04 -13.58
C ARG A 105 -0.71 -5.54 -13.25
N LYS A 106 -1.89 -6.17 -13.21
CA LYS A 106 -2.00 -7.63 -13.05
C LYS A 106 -1.28 -8.37 -14.19
N GLN A 107 -1.46 -7.96 -15.45
CA GLN A 107 -0.76 -8.58 -16.59
C GLN A 107 0.77 -8.39 -16.54
N VAL A 108 1.24 -7.24 -16.06
CA VAL A 108 2.69 -7.01 -15.85
C VAL A 108 3.21 -7.92 -14.73
N LEU A 109 2.48 -7.99 -13.61
CA LEU A 109 2.81 -8.86 -12.48
C LEU A 109 2.88 -10.34 -12.91
N SER A 110 1.89 -10.85 -13.65
CA SER A 110 1.90 -12.23 -14.14
C SER A 110 3.10 -12.52 -15.04
N ARG A 111 3.49 -11.57 -15.91
CA ARG A 111 4.70 -11.70 -16.74
C ARG A 111 5.99 -11.67 -15.92
N GLN A 112 6.03 -10.87 -14.86
CA GLN A 112 7.18 -10.84 -13.94
C GLN A 112 7.31 -12.14 -13.15
N ILE A 113 6.21 -12.63 -12.58
CA ILE A 113 6.15 -13.93 -11.89
C ILE A 113 6.64 -15.05 -12.82
N ALA A 114 6.23 -15.02 -14.08
CA ALA A 114 6.65 -16.04 -15.04
C ALA A 114 8.17 -16.08 -15.31
N ARG A 115 8.86 -14.97 -15.03
CA ARG A 115 10.32 -14.81 -15.21
C ARG A 115 11.11 -15.06 -13.92
N TRP A 116 10.46 -15.37 -12.80
CA TRP A 116 11.19 -15.66 -11.57
C TRP A 116 12.07 -16.90 -11.76
N ALA A 117 13.34 -16.80 -11.35
CA ALA A 117 14.30 -17.90 -11.44
C ALA A 117 13.90 -19.09 -10.57
N TYR A 118 13.15 -18.83 -9.50
CA TYR A 118 12.58 -19.82 -8.60
C TYR A 118 11.09 -19.53 -8.41
N ARG A 119 10.25 -20.57 -8.49
CA ARG A 119 8.82 -20.48 -8.23
C ARG A 119 8.50 -21.04 -6.86
N PRO A 120 8.15 -20.20 -5.86
CA PRO A 120 7.78 -20.71 -4.55
C PRO A 120 6.49 -21.52 -4.62
N MET A 121 6.49 -22.69 -4.01
CA MET A 121 5.26 -23.44 -3.75
C MET A 121 4.59 -22.86 -2.51
N ILE A 122 3.36 -22.39 -2.65
CA ILE A 122 2.59 -21.82 -1.56
C ILE A 122 1.43 -22.76 -1.26
N ILE A 123 1.33 -23.19 0.00
CA ILE A 123 0.25 -24.03 0.50
C ILE A 123 -0.41 -23.26 1.67
N PRO A 124 -1.54 -22.56 1.44
CA PRO A 124 -2.29 -21.96 2.54
C PRO A 124 -2.88 -23.04 3.45
N ILE A 125 -2.85 -22.75 4.74
CA ILE A 125 -3.45 -23.58 5.79
C ILE A 125 -4.64 -22.81 6.34
N ILE A 126 -5.82 -23.42 6.28
CA ILE A 126 -7.06 -22.87 6.81
C ILE A 126 -7.43 -23.68 8.06
N ILE A 127 -7.65 -22.98 9.16
CA ILE A 127 -8.13 -23.55 10.43
C ILE A 127 -9.59 -23.11 10.59
N ASP A 128 -10.50 -24.07 10.51
CA ASP A 128 -11.94 -23.84 10.62
C ASP A 128 -12.45 -24.44 11.93
N GLU A 129 -12.24 -23.72 13.02
CA GLU A 129 -12.62 -24.15 14.38
C GLU A 129 -14.15 -24.17 14.59
N GLN A 130 -14.88 -23.39 13.80
CA GLN A 130 -16.32 -23.16 13.97
C GLN A 130 -17.16 -23.99 13.00
N ASP A 131 -16.52 -24.80 12.15
CA ASP A 131 -17.14 -25.54 11.06
C ASP A 131 -18.11 -24.66 10.23
N ASN A 132 -17.72 -23.42 9.93
CA ASN A 132 -18.59 -22.42 9.34
C ASN A 132 -18.55 -22.50 7.80
N PRO A 133 -19.56 -23.09 7.13
CA PRO A 133 -19.50 -23.37 5.70
C PRO A 133 -19.52 -22.10 4.84
N TYR A 134 -20.14 -21.02 5.33
CA TYR A 134 -20.19 -19.75 4.62
C TYR A 134 -18.83 -19.06 4.67
N ALA A 135 -18.25 -18.93 5.86
CA ALA A 135 -16.93 -18.31 6.04
C ALA A 135 -15.84 -19.10 5.30
N LEU A 136 -15.89 -20.43 5.36
CA LEU A 136 -14.99 -21.30 4.62
C LEU A 136 -15.12 -21.08 3.10
N GLY A 137 -16.35 -21.04 2.57
CA GLY A 137 -16.59 -20.79 1.15
C GLY A 137 -16.01 -19.46 0.67
N VAL A 138 -16.22 -18.38 1.42
CA VAL A 138 -15.66 -17.05 1.12
C VAL A 138 -14.14 -17.07 1.13
N THR A 139 -13.53 -17.73 2.11
CA THR A 139 -12.06 -17.86 2.20
C THR A 139 -11.48 -18.63 1.02
N LEU A 140 -12.07 -19.78 0.67
CA LEU A 140 -11.62 -20.58 -0.48
C LEU A 140 -11.75 -19.81 -1.80
N GLN A 141 -12.86 -19.08 -1.99
CA GLN A 141 -13.05 -18.23 -3.17
C GLN A 141 -12.00 -17.11 -3.24
N SER A 142 -11.65 -16.52 -2.09
CA SER A 142 -10.61 -15.48 -2.00
C SER A 142 -9.22 -16.03 -2.36
N ILE A 143 -8.89 -17.25 -1.90
CA ILE A 143 -7.63 -17.93 -2.24
C ILE A 143 -7.57 -18.26 -3.74
N ALA A 144 -8.65 -18.80 -4.30
CA ALA A 144 -8.74 -19.10 -5.72
C ALA A 144 -8.62 -17.85 -6.62
N ALA A 145 -9.00 -16.68 -6.10
CA ALA A 145 -8.93 -15.41 -6.82
C ALA A 145 -7.55 -14.70 -6.75
N GLN A 146 -6.56 -15.28 -6.04
CA GLN A 146 -5.23 -14.67 -5.91
C GLN A 146 -4.48 -14.63 -7.26
N ALA A 147 -3.64 -13.62 -7.44
CA ALA A 147 -2.87 -13.45 -8.69
C ALA A 147 -1.74 -14.49 -8.84
N TYR A 148 -1.29 -15.09 -7.73
CA TYR A 148 -0.35 -16.19 -7.70
C TYR A 148 -1.09 -17.42 -7.16
N ALA A 149 -1.17 -18.48 -7.97
CA ALA A 149 -1.89 -19.69 -7.58
C ALA A 149 -1.14 -20.42 -6.46
N CYS A 150 -1.88 -20.94 -5.48
CA CYS A 150 -1.36 -21.94 -4.55
C CYS A 150 -1.35 -23.32 -5.21
N GLU A 151 -0.45 -24.19 -4.76
CA GLU A 151 -0.36 -25.57 -5.26
C GLU A 151 -1.55 -26.41 -4.78
N SER A 152 -1.87 -26.28 -3.49
CA SER A 152 -2.97 -26.94 -2.81
C SER A 152 -3.35 -26.13 -1.57
N VAL A 153 -4.53 -26.41 -1.01
CA VAL A 153 -4.99 -25.81 0.24
C VAL A 153 -5.11 -26.90 1.29
N LEU A 154 -4.49 -26.72 2.46
CA LEU A 154 -4.69 -27.59 3.60
C LEU A 154 -5.82 -27.03 4.47
N LEU A 155 -6.88 -27.80 4.68
CA LEU A 155 -8.02 -27.44 5.51
C LEU A 155 -8.05 -28.30 6.77
N LEU A 156 -7.88 -27.69 7.94
CA LEU A 156 -8.11 -28.32 9.23
C LEU A 156 -9.54 -27.98 9.68
N SER A 157 -10.45 -28.93 9.55
CA SER A 157 -11.88 -28.74 9.81
C SER A 157 -12.54 -30.07 10.14
N ASN A 158 -13.53 -30.05 11.05
CA ASN A 158 -14.40 -31.20 11.31
C ASN A 158 -15.71 -31.12 10.52
N GLY A 159 -15.89 -30.03 9.78
CA GLY A 159 -16.98 -29.80 8.86
C GLY A 159 -17.07 -30.86 7.77
N ARG A 160 -18.30 -31.06 7.26
CA ARG A 160 -18.62 -32.08 6.25
C ARG A 160 -18.95 -31.52 4.87
N GLN A 161 -18.78 -30.22 4.67
CA GLN A 161 -19.05 -29.58 3.39
C GLN A 161 -18.17 -30.19 2.29
N ALA A 162 -18.70 -30.36 1.09
CA ALA A 162 -17.90 -30.75 -0.06
C ALA A 162 -16.85 -29.66 -0.36
N VAL A 163 -15.63 -30.07 -0.67
CA VAL A 163 -14.54 -29.18 -1.09
C VAL A 163 -13.97 -29.67 -2.41
N ASP A 164 -13.39 -28.74 -3.16
CA ASP A 164 -12.74 -29.04 -4.44
C ASP A 164 -11.52 -29.97 -4.26
N ASN A 165 -11.14 -30.64 -5.34
CA ASN A 165 -10.01 -31.60 -5.35
C ASN A 165 -8.65 -30.99 -4.98
N HIS A 166 -8.49 -29.66 -5.06
CA HIS A 166 -7.26 -28.96 -4.69
C HIS A 166 -7.18 -28.66 -3.18
N VAL A 167 -8.21 -29.02 -2.41
CA VAL A 167 -8.30 -28.83 -0.97
C VAL A 167 -8.14 -30.18 -0.25
N LEU A 168 -7.05 -30.33 0.50
CA LEU A 168 -6.82 -31.49 1.37
C LEU A 168 -7.42 -31.21 2.74
N ARG A 169 -8.48 -31.93 3.12
CA ARG A 169 -9.07 -31.82 4.47
C ARG A 169 -8.45 -32.82 5.44
N LEU A 170 -8.05 -32.32 6.61
CA LEU A 170 -7.75 -33.13 7.79
C LEU A 170 -8.73 -32.75 8.92
N GLY A 171 -9.09 -33.72 9.75
CA GLY A 171 -9.86 -33.45 10.96
C GLY A 171 -9.09 -32.51 11.88
N LEU A 172 -9.76 -31.50 12.42
CA LEU A 172 -9.14 -30.51 13.30
C LEU A 172 -8.93 -31.12 14.69
N GLN A 173 -7.68 -31.14 15.14
CA GLN A 173 -7.30 -31.57 16.50
C GLN A 173 -7.35 -30.38 17.48
N ALA A 174 -7.38 -30.67 18.78
CA ALA A 174 -7.41 -29.66 19.83
C ALA A 174 -6.17 -28.74 19.81
N ASP A 175 -5.01 -29.28 19.45
CA ASP A 175 -3.79 -28.51 19.21
C ASP A 175 -3.45 -28.57 17.71
N TRP A 176 -3.96 -27.59 16.96
CA TRP A 176 -3.71 -27.48 15.53
C TRP A 176 -2.22 -27.23 15.22
N ALA A 177 -1.48 -26.57 16.11
CA ALA A 177 -0.08 -26.25 15.88
C ALA A 177 0.78 -27.51 16.00
N GLN A 178 0.51 -28.34 17.02
CA GLN A 178 1.13 -29.64 17.15
C GLN A 178 0.74 -30.58 16.00
N GLN A 179 -0.51 -30.54 15.55
CA GLN A 179 -0.98 -31.28 14.38
C GLN A 179 -0.17 -30.93 13.13
N LEU A 180 0.09 -29.65 12.87
CA LEU A 180 0.88 -29.21 11.71
C LEU A 180 2.34 -29.66 11.77
N ASN A 181 2.93 -29.65 12.96
CA ASN A 181 4.32 -30.13 13.14
C ASN A 181 4.48 -31.64 12.90
N GLY A 182 3.37 -32.39 12.85
CA GLY A 182 3.36 -33.84 12.58
C GLY A 182 3.10 -34.23 11.12
N LEU A 183 2.92 -33.26 10.22
CA LEU A 183 2.71 -33.46 8.77
C LEU A 183 4.03 -33.41 8.00
#